data_AF-A0A955YQK5-F1
#
_entry.id   AF-A0A955YQK5-F1
#
_cell.length_a   1.000
_cell.length_b   1.000
_cell.length_c   1.000
_cell.angle_alpha   90.00
_cell.angle_beta   90.00
_cell.angle_gamma   90.00
#
_symmetry.space_group_name_H-M   'P 1'
#
loop_
_entity.id
_entity.type
_entity.pdbx_description
1 polymer ?
#
loop_
_entity_poly.entity_id
_entity_poly.type
_entity_poly.pdbx_seq_one_letter_code
_entity_poly.pdbx_strand_id
1 'polypeptide(L)'
;MTDSQEKLERKLLREVRDAARQYDLLEAGDRILVALSGGKDSYTMLHLLGELVPRLPFPVELVAVHLDQRQPDYDGAPLRAWLEERRFAYEILSEDTYSVVLEHVEEGGTYCSLCSRLRRGILYTAAERLGCNKIALGHHRDDGLETFLMNLFYSGRLQAMPAKYRTNDDRFEVIRPLIHCAEERIAEFARLADFPILPCNL
;
A
#
# COMPACT_ATOMS: atom_id res chain seq x y z
N MET A 1 0.44 -20.05 14.05
CA MET A 1 0.39 -18.67 14.58
C MET A 1 0.33 -18.74 16.10
N THR A 2 0.90 -17.78 16.82
CA THR A 2 0.75 -17.72 18.29
C THR A 2 -0.63 -17.16 18.65
N ASP A 3 -1.17 -17.48 19.83
CA ASP A 3 -2.46 -16.94 20.30
C ASP A 3 -2.47 -15.39 20.30
N SER A 4 -1.33 -14.76 20.57
CA SER A 4 -1.17 -13.29 20.49
C SER A 4 -1.29 -12.78 19.05
N GLN A 5 -0.63 -13.44 18.10
CA GLN A 5 -0.66 -13.06 16.68
C GLN A 5 -2.08 -13.15 16.11
N GLU A 6 -2.80 -14.22 16.39
CA GLU A 6 -4.18 -14.38 15.90
C GLU A 6 -5.14 -13.35 16.50
N LYS A 7 -4.97 -13.01 17.80
CA LYS A 7 -5.76 -11.95 18.44
C LYS A 7 -5.53 -10.60 17.77
N LEU A 8 -4.28 -10.28 17.47
CA LEU A 8 -3.90 -9.04 16.80
C LEU A 8 -4.40 -8.98 15.36
N GLU A 9 -4.24 -10.07 14.60
CA GLU A 9 -4.77 -10.19 13.24
C GLU A 9 -6.28 -10.00 13.20
N ARG A 10 -7.04 -10.68 14.08
CA ARG A 10 -8.50 -10.53 14.17
C ARG A 10 -8.91 -9.09 14.45
N LYS A 11 -8.11 -8.35 15.22
CA LYS A 11 -8.35 -6.94 15.52
C LYS A 11 -8.09 -6.06 14.29
N LEU A 12 -6.94 -6.22 13.63
CA LEU A 12 -6.61 -5.49 12.41
C LEU A 12 -7.62 -5.78 11.28
N LEU A 13 -8.00 -7.06 11.10
CA LEU A 13 -8.99 -7.48 10.12
C LEU A 13 -10.37 -6.84 10.38
N ARG A 14 -10.74 -6.64 11.64
CA ARG A 14 -11.95 -5.90 12.01
C ARG A 14 -11.83 -4.43 11.60
N GLU A 15 -10.70 -3.78 11.90
CA GLU A 15 -10.46 -2.38 11.53
C GLU A 15 -10.48 -2.17 10.00
N VAL A 16 -9.86 -3.07 9.23
CA VAL A 16 -9.91 -3.05 7.76
C VAL A 16 -11.32 -3.27 7.23
N ARG A 17 -12.08 -4.20 7.82
CA ARG A 17 -13.48 -4.44 7.43
C ARG A 17 -14.36 -3.24 7.74
N ASP A 18 -14.17 -2.62 8.89
CA ASP A 18 -14.93 -1.44 9.31
C ASP A 18 -14.61 -0.26 8.40
N ALA A 19 -13.34 -0.05 8.05
CA ALA A 19 -12.94 0.95 7.05
C ALA A 19 -13.55 0.65 5.66
N ALA A 20 -13.48 -0.61 5.21
CA ALA A 20 -14.03 -1.03 3.92
C ALA A 20 -15.54 -0.76 3.82
N ARG A 21 -16.29 -0.98 4.91
CA ARG A 21 -17.73 -0.72 5.00
C ARG A 21 -18.07 0.76 5.15
N GLN A 22 -17.33 1.48 5.99
CA GLN A 22 -17.62 2.89 6.27
C GLN A 22 -17.38 3.78 5.05
N TYR A 23 -16.43 3.41 4.20
CA TYR A 23 -15.98 4.22 3.07
C TYR A 23 -16.24 3.56 1.71
N ASP A 24 -16.97 2.45 1.66
CA ASP A 24 -17.24 1.70 0.42
C ASP A 24 -15.95 1.43 -0.37
N LEU A 25 -14.93 0.88 0.30
CA LEU A 25 -13.62 0.67 -0.33
C LEU A 25 -13.62 -0.53 -1.30
N LEU A 26 -14.53 -1.48 -1.09
CA LEU A 26 -14.62 -2.75 -1.85
C LEU A 26 -16.04 -2.92 -2.38
N GLU A 27 -16.15 -3.22 -3.67
CA GLU A 27 -17.41 -3.34 -4.42
C GLU A 27 -17.36 -4.58 -5.32
N ALA A 28 -18.54 -5.05 -5.75
CA ALA A 28 -18.66 -6.23 -6.59
C ALA A 28 -17.99 -6.00 -7.96
N GLY A 29 -17.11 -6.93 -8.35
CA GLY A 29 -16.38 -6.84 -9.62
C GLY A 29 -15.13 -5.97 -9.58
N ASP A 30 -14.73 -5.48 -8.39
CA ASP A 30 -13.47 -4.78 -8.23
C ASP A 30 -12.28 -5.67 -8.61
N ARG A 31 -11.36 -5.10 -9.38
CA ARG A 31 -10.00 -5.61 -9.58
C ARG A 31 -9.03 -4.56 -9.05
N ILE A 32 -8.36 -4.91 -7.96
CA ILE A 32 -7.62 -3.96 -7.13
C ILE A 32 -6.12 -4.23 -7.26
N LEU A 33 -5.40 -3.22 -7.73
CA LEU A 33 -3.94 -3.20 -7.61
C LEU A 33 -3.58 -2.89 -6.15
N VAL A 34 -2.85 -3.78 -5.50
CA VAL A 34 -2.34 -3.57 -4.14
C VAL A 34 -0.87 -3.15 -4.23
N ALA A 35 -0.58 -1.89 -3.93
CA ALA A 35 0.77 -1.36 -4.04
C ALA A 35 1.66 -1.91 -2.92
N LEU A 36 2.63 -2.74 -3.29
CA LEU A 36 3.54 -3.41 -2.37
C LEU A 36 4.87 -2.66 -2.36
N SER A 37 5.16 -1.88 -1.31
CA SER A 37 6.42 -1.15 -1.19
C SER A 37 7.57 -2.02 -0.71
N GLY A 38 7.28 -3.21 -0.16
CA GLY A 38 8.24 -4.05 0.56
C GLY A 38 8.34 -3.70 2.06
N GLY A 39 7.60 -2.69 2.52
CA GLY A 39 7.53 -2.31 3.94
C GLY A 39 6.42 -3.03 4.71
N LYS A 40 6.50 -2.96 6.04
CA LYS A 40 5.58 -3.58 7.01
C LYS A 40 4.10 -3.32 6.71
N ASP A 41 3.78 -2.08 6.33
CA ASP A 41 2.40 -1.64 6.14
C ASP A 41 1.81 -2.26 4.87
N SER A 42 2.61 -2.32 3.79
CA SER A 42 2.18 -2.88 2.52
C SER A 42 1.96 -4.40 2.56
N TYR A 43 2.82 -5.14 3.28
CA TYR A 43 2.62 -6.57 3.54
C TYR A 43 1.38 -6.82 4.39
N THR A 44 1.22 -6.04 5.47
CA THR A 44 0.06 -6.13 6.35
C THR A 44 -1.24 -5.86 5.58
N MET A 45 -1.27 -4.83 4.74
CA MET A 45 -2.43 -4.52 3.89
C MET A 45 -2.77 -5.68 2.95
N LEU A 46 -1.80 -6.20 2.20
CA LEU A 46 -2.03 -7.30 1.27
C LEU A 46 -2.52 -8.56 1.97
N HIS A 47 -1.89 -8.92 3.09
CA HIS A 47 -2.29 -10.05 3.93
C HIS A 47 -3.74 -9.92 4.41
N LEU A 48 -4.09 -8.78 5.03
CA LEU A 48 -5.43 -8.56 5.58
C LEU A 48 -6.51 -8.47 4.49
N LEU A 49 -6.21 -7.91 3.32
CA LEU A 49 -7.11 -7.92 2.17
C LEU A 49 -7.29 -9.35 1.63
N GLY A 50 -6.22 -10.13 1.52
CA GLY A 50 -6.26 -11.54 1.12
C GLY A 50 -7.10 -12.40 2.07
N GLU A 51 -7.11 -12.05 3.35
CA GLU A 51 -7.98 -12.66 4.36
C GLU A 51 -9.42 -12.17 4.30
N LEU A 52 -9.65 -10.90 3.97
CA LEU A 52 -11.00 -10.31 3.93
C LEU A 52 -11.78 -10.69 2.67
N VAL A 53 -11.14 -10.62 1.50
CA VAL A 53 -11.78 -10.78 0.18
C VAL A 53 -12.55 -12.10 0.03
N PRO A 54 -12.00 -13.27 0.40
CA PRO A 54 -12.73 -14.54 0.32
C PRO A 54 -13.97 -14.63 1.21
N ARG A 55 -14.10 -13.72 2.20
CA ARG A 55 -15.23 -13.65 3.14
C ARG A 55 -16.30 -12.66 2.70
N LEU A 56 -16.11 -11.96 1.58
CA LEU A 56 -17.08 -11.02 1.03
C LEU A 56 -18.21 -11.77 0.31
N PRO A 57 -19.44 -11.22 0.29
CA PRO A 57 -20.57 -11.81 -0.43
C PRO A 57 -20.52 -11.58 -1.95
N PHE A 58 -19.45 -10.97 -2.46
CA PHE A 58 -19.26 -10.63 -3.87
C PHE A 58 -17.78 -10.81 -4.27
N PRO A 59 -17.50 -11.05 -5.56
CA PRO A 59 -16.13 -11.25 -6.02
C PRO A 59 -15.35 -9.93 -6.03
N VAL A 60 -14.10 -10.02 -5.58
CA VAL A 60 -13.06 -9.00 -5.69
C VAL A 60 -11.76 -9.70 -6.08
N GLU A 61 -11.03 -9.15 -7.03
CA GLU A 61 -9.71 -9.63 -7.43
C GLU A 61 -8.62 -8.72 -6.85
N LEU A 62 -7.57 -9.32 -6.32
CA LEU A 62 -6.40 -8.60 -5.82
C LEU A 62 -5.18 -8.95 -6.69
N VAL A 63 -4.44 -7.94 -7.10
CA VAL A 63 -3.14 -8.11 -7.76
C VAL A 63 -2.09 -7.27 -7.04
N ALA A 64 -1.11 -7.93 -6.43
CA ALA A 64 0.00 -7.24 -5.77
C ALA A 64 0.97 -6.70 -6.83
N VAL A 65 1.34 -5.42 -6.73
CA VAL A 65 2.33 -4.83 -7.64
C VAL A 65 3.45 -4.20 -6.84
N HIS A 66 4.67 -4.67 -7.10
CA HIS A 66 5.89 -4.12 -6.53
C HIS A 66 6.71 -3.42 -7.63
N LEU A 67 7.32 -2.29 -7.28
CA LEU A 67 8.24 -1.56 -8.15
C LEU A 67 9.68 -1.74 -7.63
N ASP A 68 10.44 -2.56 -8.34
CA ASP A 68 11.90 -2.57 -8.25
C ASP A 68 12.44 -1.33 -8.99
N GLN A 69 13.06 -0.45 -8.20
CA GLN A 69 13.63 0.81 -8.68
C GLN A 69 15.12 0.68 -9.04
N ARG A 70 15.65 -0.55 -9.08
CA ARG A 70 17.07 -0.87 -9.31
C ARG A 70 18.02 -0.16 -8.35
N GLN A 71 17.64 -0.11 -7.08
CA GLN A 71 18.54 0.37 -6.04
C GLN A 71 19.75 -0.56 -5.93
N PRO A 72 20.95 -0.02 -5.61
CA PRO A 72 22.09 -0.85 -5.24
C PRO A 72 21.70 -1.85 -4.14
N ASP A 73 22.13 -3.10 -4.29
CA ASP A 73 21.87 -4.20 -3.33
C ASP A 73 20.40 -4.60 -3.12
N TYR A 74 19.49 -4.23 -4.05
CA TYR A 74 18.12 -4.72 -4.03
C TYR A 74 18.05 -6.24 -4.26
N ASP A 75 17.46 -6.97 -3.32
CA ASP A 75 17.07 -8.38 -3.46
C ASP A 75 15.55 -8.56 -3.31
N GLY A 76 14.87 -8.78 -4.44
CA GLY A 76 13.44 -9.06 -4.49
C GLY A 76 13.06 -10.53 -4.27
N ALA A 77 14.02 -11.45 -4.11
CA ALA A 77 13.74 -12.88 -3.98
C ALA A 77 12.89 -13.22 -2.75
N PRO A 78 13.12 -12.65 -1.55
CA PRO A 78 12.27 -12.91 -0.39
C PRO A 78 10.81 -12.47 -0.60
N LEU A 79 10.61 -11.31 -1.22
CA LEU A 79 9.27 -10.79 -1.55
C LEU A 79 8.55 -11.72 -2.55
N ARG A 80 9.26 -12.16 -3.60
CA ARG A 80 8.73 -13.09 -4.59
C ARG A 80 8.31 -14.41 -3.95
N ALA A 81 9.20 -15.01 -3.16
CA ALA A 81 8.94 -16.28 -2.48
C ALA A 81 7.70 -16.18 -1.56
N TRP A 82 7.56 -15.08 -0.83
CA TRP A 82 6.42 -14.84 0.05
C TRP A 82 5.08 -14.72 -0.70
N LEU A 83 5.08 -14.05 -1.87
CA LEU A 83 3.91 -13.93 -2.73
C LEU A 83 3.49 -15.27 -3.33
N GLU A 84 4.46 -16.06 -3.78
CA GLU A 84 4.25 -17.39 -4.36
C GLU A 84 3.72 -18.39 -3.32
N GLU A 85 4.33 -18.41 -2.12
CA GLU A 85 3.89 -19.25 -1.00
C GLU A 85 2.41 -19.01 -0.66
N ARG A 86 2.00 -17.73 -0.65
CA ARG A 86 0.62 -17.31 -0.34
C ARG A 86 -0.31 -17.31 -1.55
N ARG A 87 0.20 -17.66 -2.73
CA ARG A 87 -0.56 -17.75 -3.99
C ARG A 87 -1.27 -16.44 -4.36
N PHE A 88 -0.64 -15.30 -4.05
CA PHE A 88 -1.15 -14.02 -4.53
C PHE A 88 -0.88 -13.88 -6.04
N ALA A 89 -1.83 -13.34 -6.78
CA ALA A 89 -1.54 -12.82 -8.12
C ALA A 89 -0.63 -11.60 -7.95
N TYR A 90 0.48 -11.54 -8.68
CA TYR A 90 1.44 -10.46 -8.53
C TYR A 90 2.16 -10.09 -9.81
N GLU A 91 2.68 -8.86 -9.84
CA GLU A 91 3.64 -8.39 -10.85
C GLU A 91 4.76 -7.58 -10.18
N ILE A 92 6.01 -7.89 -10.54
CA ILE A 92 7.18 -7.11 -10.11
C ILE A 92 7.67 -6.34 -11.34
N LEU A 93 7.52 -5.02 -11.29
CA LEU A 93 7.98 -4.09 -12.32
C LEU A 93 9.42 -3.72 -12.04
N SER A 94 10.28 -3.69 -13.06
CA SER A 94 11.65 -3.17 -12.96
C SER A 94 11.77 -1.96 -13.87
N GLU A 95 11.86 -0.77 -13.28
CA GLU A 95 12.00 0.51 -13.99
C GLU A 95 13.16 1.28 -13.36
N ASP A 96 14.01 1.87 -14.19
CA ASP A 96 15.12 2.70 -13.72
C ASP A 96 14.63 4.11 -13.36
N THR A 97 13.92 4.20 -12.25
CA THR A 97 13.52 5.50 -11.68
C THR A 97 14.66 6.17 -10.93
N TYR A 98 15.67 5.41 -10.50
CA TYR A 98 16.76 5.90 -9.66
C TYR A 98 17.65 6.87 -10.44
N SER A 99 18.06 6.52 -11.66
CA SER A 99 18.85 7.41 -12.51
C SER A 99 18.10 8.68 -12.90
N VAL A 100 16.79 8.59 -13.17
CA VAL A 100 15.96 9.77 -13.50
C VAL A 100 15.88 10.75 -12.32
N VAL A 101 15.72 10.24 -11.08
CA VAL A 101 15.69 11.08 -9.88
C VAL A 101 17.03 11.76 -9.64
N LEU A 102 18.15 11.05 -9.80
CA LEU A 102 19.49 11.62 -9.66
C LEU A 102 19.80 12.71 -10.70
N GLU A 103 19.30 12.56 -11.92
CA GLU A 103 19.52 13.53 -13.01
C GLU A 103 18.71 14.83 -12.83
N HIS A 104 17.57 14.77 -12.11
CA HIS A 104 16.63 15.88 -12.00
C HIS A 104 16.57 16.54 -10.61
N VAL A 105 17.34 16.05 -9.64
CA VAL A 105 17.43 16.61 -8.28
C VAL A 105 18.82 17.22 -8.10
N GLU A 106 18.87 18.54 -7.90
CA GLU A 106 20.12 19.25 -7.56
C GLU A 106 20.68 18.72 -6.23
N GLU A 107 22.01 18.78 -6.04
CA GLU A 107 22.66 18.41 -4.77
C GLU A 107 22.02 19.17 -3.59
N GLY A 108 21.33 18.44 -2.70
CA GLY A 108 20.61 19.00 -1.55
C GLY A 108 19.09 19.14 -1.72
N GLY A 109 18.53 18.78 -2.88
CA GLY A 109 17.10 18.76 -3.15
C GLY A 109 16.36 17.59 -2.48
N THR A 110 15.03 17.73 -2.30
CA THR A 110 14.21 16.70 -1.66
C THR A 110 13.83 15.57 -2.62
N TYR A 111 14.62 14.49 -2.61
CA TYR A 111 14.46 13.28 -3.43
C TYR A 111 13.03 12.67 -3.39
N CYS A 112 12.36 12.74 -2.24
CA CYS A 112 11.08 12.06 -2.00
C CYS A 112 9.92 12.56 -2.87
N SER A 113 9.90 13.85 -3.26
CA SER A 113 8.74 14.42 -3.97
C SER A 113 8.63 13.92 -5.42
N LEU A 114 9.75 13.87 -6.15
CA LEU A 114 9.82 13.38 -7.52
C LEU A 114 9.68 11.85 -7.56
N CYS A 115 10.37 11.13 -6.67
CA CYS A 115 10.28 9.67 -6.54
C CYS A 115 8.82 9.21 -6.30
N SER A 116 8.11 9.89 -5.40
CA SER A 116 6.70 9.60 -5.10
C SER A 116 5.78 9.82 -6.30
N ARG A 117 6.04 10.84 -7.14
CA ARG A 117 5.26 11.11 -8.37
C ARG A 117 5.53 10.08 -9.46
N LEU A 118 6.80 9.74 -9.71
CA LEU A 118 7.19 8.73 -10.69
C LEU A 118 6.63 7.36 -10.33
N ARG A 119 6.78 6.95 -9.06
CA ARG A 119 6.24 5.68 -8.56
C ARG A 119 4.72 5.58 -8.77
N ARG A 120 3.98 6.66 -8.47
CA ARG A 120 2.54 6.70 -8.73
C ARG A 120 2.21 6.56 -10.22
N GLY A 121 2.92 7.27 -11.11
CA GLY A 121 2.71 7.17 -12.56
C GLY A 121 2.90 5.75 -13.09
N ILE A 122 3.94 5.05 -12.64
CA ILE A 122 4.21 3.65 -13.02
C ILE A 122 3.10 2.73 -12.49
N LEU A 123 2.70 2.89 -11.23
CA LEU A 123 1.62 2.09 -10.66
C LEU A 123 0.28 2.30 -11.38
N TYR A 124 0.00 3.52 -11.85
CA TYR A 124 -1.24 3.82 -12.58
C TYR A 124 -1.21 3.20 -13.99
N THR A 125 -0.06 3.25 -14.65
CA THR A 125 0.15 2.58 -15.94
C THR A 125 -0.01 1.06 -15.81
N ALA A 126 0.53 0.48 -14.74
CA ALA A 126 0.35 -0.93 -14.43
C ALA A 126 -1.11 -1.27 -14.12
N ALA A 127 -1.80 -0.44 -13.32
CA ALA A 127 -3.22 -0.61 -13.02
C ALA A 127 -4.06 -0.63 -14.30
N GLU A 128 -3.80 0.26 -15.26
CA GLU A 128 -4.47 0.28 -16.56
C GLU A 128 -4.24 -1.00 -17.35
N ARG A 129 -2.98 -1.39 -17.53
CA ARG A 129 -2.61 -2.58 -18.30
C ARG A 129 -3.21 -3.84 -17.69
N LEU A 130 -3.29 -3.89 -16.36
CA LEU A 130 -3.89 -4.98 -15.62
C LEU A 130 -5.43 -4.88 -15.57
N GLY A 131 -6.05 -3.82 -16.07
CA GLY A 131 -7.51 -3.65 -15.99
C GLY A 131 -8.02 -3.51 -14.55
N CYS A 132 -7.21 -2.96 -13.65
CA CYS A 132 -7.61 -2.65 -12.29
C CYS A 132 -8.40 -1.34 -12.27
N ASN A 133 -9.53 -1.30 -11.55
CA ASN A 133 -10.33 -0.09 -11.34
C ASN A 133 -9.98 0.63 -10.04
N LYS A 134 -9.32 -0.05 -9.09
CA LYS A 134 -8.87 0.53 -7.82
C LYS A 134 -7.40 0.30 -7.54
N ILE A 135 -6.80 1.20 -6.77
CA ILE A 135 -5.41 1.11 -6.29
C ILE A 135 -5.40 1.25 -4.77
N ALA A 136 -5.00 0.20 -4.07
CA ALA A 136 -4.85 0.19 -2.62
C ALA A 136 -3.44 0.61 -2.20
N LEU A 137 -3.36 1.59 -1.30
CA LEU A 137 -2.12 2.10 -0.72
C LEU A 137 -2.08 1.82 0.79
N GLY A 138 -0.90 1.44 1.30
CA GLY A 138 -0.69 1.01 2.69
C GLY A 138 -0.71 2.12 3.74
N HIS A 139 -1.39 3.24 3.49
CA HIS A 139 -1.48 4.34 4.45
C HIS A 139 -2.39 3.97 5.61
N HIS A 140 -1.93 4.24 6.83
CA HIS A 140 -2.61 3.91 8.08
C HIS A 140 -3.10 5.14 8.85
N ARG A 141 -3.66 4.93 10.03
CA ARG A 141 -4.27 6.01 10.84
C ARG A 141 -3.28 7.12 11.15
N ASP A 142 -2.08 6.73 11.56
CA ASP A 142 -1.03 7.68 11.96
C ASP A 142 -0.59 8.57 10.78
N ASP A 143 -0.45 8.04 9.54
CA ASP A 143 -0.24 8.86 8.33
C ASP A 143 -1.36 9.91 8.13
N GLY A 144 -2.60 9.52 8.45
CA GLY A 144 -3.76 10.41 8.39
C GLY A 144 -3.67 11.54 9.42
N LEU A 145 -3.19 11.23 10.63
CA LEU A 145 -2.95 12.21 11.70
C LEU A 145 -1.79 13.15 11.36
N GLU A 146 -0.68 12.61 10.84
CA GLU A 146 0.46 13.41 10.38
C GLU A 146 0.05 14.38 9.29
N THR A 147 -0.68 13.89 8.28
CA THR A 147 -1.22 14.74 7.20
C THR A 147 -2.14 15.82 7.74
N PHE A 148 -2.99 15.49 8.73
CA PHE A 148 -3.86 16.46 9.38
C PHE A 148 -3.07 17.55 10.10
N LEU A 149 -2.05 17.19 10.89
CA LEU A 149 -1.21 18.15 11.60
C LEU A 149 -0.42 19.03 10.63
N MET A 150 0.14 18.45 9.56
CA MET A 150 0.81 19.22 8.51
C MET A 150 -0.13 20.25 7.88
N ASN A 151 -1.35 19.85 7.51
CA ASN A 151 -2.34 20.75 6.91
C ASN A 151 -2.81 21.83 7.90
N LEU A 152 -2.98 21.48 9.17
CA LEU A 152 -3.38 22.42 10.20
C LEU A 152 -2.32 23.50 10.42
N PHE A 153 -1.06 23.11 10.64
CA PHE A 153 0.00 24.05 11.01
C PHE A 153 0.57 24.84 9.83
N TYR A 154 0.70 24.23 8.65
CA TYR A 154 1.35 24.87 7.50
C TYR A 154 0.37 25.43 6.47
N SER A 155 -0.89 24.99 6.49
CA SER A 155 -1.90 25.45 5.52
C SER A 155 -3.17 26.02 6.18
N GLY A 156 -3.30 25.97 7.51
CA GLY A 156 -4.50 26.42 8.22
C GLY A 156 -5.77 25.62 7.88
N ARG A 157 -5.63 24.37 7.41
CA ARG A 157 -6.75 23.54 6.93
C ARG A 157 -7.02 22.38 7.88
N LEU A 158 -8.29 22.22 8.26
CA LEU A 158 -8.77 21.06 9.02
C LEU A 158 -9.05 19.88 8.07
N GLN A 159 -7.98 19.31 7.51
CA GLN A 159 -8.08 18.28 6.48
C GLN A 159 -7.09 17.15 6.74
N ALA A 160 -7.60 15.94 6.94
CA ALA A 160 -6.80 14.72 7.00
C ALA A 160 -6.71 14.04 5.62
N MET A 161 -5.94 12.96 5.54
CA MET A 161 -5.91 12.10 4.36
C MET A 161 -7.27 11.37 4.22
N PRO A 162 -7.96 11.44 3.06
CA PRO A 162 -9.23 10.77 2.89
C PRO A 162 -9.05 9.25 2.76
N ALA A 163 -10.01 8.45 3.24
CA ALA A 163 -9.93 6.98 3.12
C ALA A 163 -9.95 6.50 1.66
N LYS A 164 -10.65 7.22 0.78
CA LYS A 164 -10.60 7.02 -0.67
C LYS A 164 -10.73 8.33 -1.44
N TYR A 165 -10.26 8.36 -2.68
CA TYR A 165 -10.48 9.45 -3.62
C TYR A 165 -10.41 8.94 -5.06
N ARG A 166 -11.09 9.64 -5.97
CA ARG A 166 -11.02 9.37 -7.41
C ARG A 166 -9.89 10.18 -8.03
N THR A 167 -9.16 9.60 -8.97
CA THR A 167 -8.13 10.31 -9.74
C THR A 167 -8.76 11.40 -10.59
N ASN A 168 -8.02 12.47 -10.91
CA ASN A 168 -8.55 13.62 -11.65
C ASN A 168 -9.01 13.29 -13.08
N ASP A 169 -8.51 12.21 -13.66
CA ASP A 169 -8.90 11.67 -14.96
C ASP A 169 -10.03 10.63 -14.87
N ASP A 170 -10.59 10.43 -13.68
CA ASP A 170 -11.66 9.49 -13.37
C ASP A 170 -11.35 8.01 -13.65
N ARG A 171 -10.08 7.68 -13.93
CA ARG A 171 -9.67 6.34 -14.33
C ARG A 171 -9.58 5.34 -13.18
N PHE A 172 -9.22 5.80 -11.99
CA PHE A 172 -9.03 4.94 -10.83
C PHE A 172 -9.64 5.52 -9.57
N GLU A 173 -10.08 4.65 -8.66
CA GLU A 173 -10.31 5.02 -7.27
C GLU A 173 -9.12 4.54 -6.41
N VAL A 174 -8.51 5.46 -5.67
CA VAL A 174 -7.43 5.12 -4.74
C VAL A 174 -8.02 4.92 -3.35
N ILE A 175 -7.72 3.78 -2.75
CA ILE A 175 -8.27 3.36 -1.45
C ILE A 175 -7.16 3.14 -0.41
N ARG A 176 -7.49 3.32 0.88
CA ARG A 176 -6.59 3.14 2.02
C ARG A 176 -7.21 2.19 3.04
N PRO A 177 -7.07 0.87 2.84
CA PRO A 177 -7.70 -0.13 3.70
C PRO A 177 -7.26 -0.07 5.17
N LEU A 178 -6.05 0.43 5.44
CA LEU A 178 -5.47 0.52 6.78
C LEU A 178 -5.80 1.81 7.53
N ILE A 179 -6.68 2.68 7.01
CA ILE A 179 -6.90 4.03 7.55
C ILE A 179 -7.36 4.08 9.02
N HIS A 180 -7.91 2.98 9.56
CA HIS A 180 -8.26 2.84 10.98
C HIS A 180 -7.18 2.17 11.84
N CYS A 181 -6.24 1.48 11.20
CA CYS A 181 -5.20 0.70 11.86
C CYS A 181 -4.11 1.60 12.44
N ALA A 182 -3.71 1.32 13.68
CA ALA A 182 -2.60 2.00 14.34
C ALA A 182 -1.25 1.49 13.82
N GLU A 183 -0.26 2.37 13.64
CA GLU A 183 1.09 1.97 13.24
C GLU A 183 1.68 0.93 14.20
N GLU A 184 1.56 1.16 15.51
CA GLU A 184 2.09 0.25 16.55
C GLU A 184 1.60 -1.19 16.36
N ARG A 185 0.32 -1.37 16.01
CA ARG A 185 -0.27 -2.70 15.80
C ARG A 185 0.17 -3.32 14.49
N ILE A 186 0.32 -2.50 13.45
CA ILE A 186 0.84 -2.96 12.15
C ILE A 186 2.29 -3.44 12.33
N ALA A 187 3.11 -2.66 13.05
CA ALA A 187 4.49 -3.02 13.35
C ALA A 187 4.58 -4.30 14.20
N GLU A 188 3.79 -4.42 15.27
CA GLU A 188 3.74 -5.63 16.09
C GLU A 188 3.31 -6.85 15.26
N PHE A 189 2.25 -6.71 14.46
CA PHE A 189 1.77 -7.78 13.62
C PHE A 189 2.79 -8.21 12.57
N ALA A 190 3.43 -7.25 11.90
CA ALA A 190 4.46 -7.54 10.90
C ALA A 190 5.65 -8.32 11.48
N ARG A 191 6.06 -8.01 12.72
CA ARG A 191 7.09 -8.80 13.42
C ARG A 191 6.61 -10.21 13.77
N LEU A 192 5.38 -10.35 14.26
CA LEU A 192 4.82 -11.67 14.62
C LEU A 192 4.54 -12.55 13.40
N ALA A 193 4.17 -11.94 12.27
CA ALA A 193 3.94 -12.60 11.00
C ALA A 193 5.23 -12.87 10.21
N ASP A 194 6.37 -12.37 10.70
CA ASP A 194 7.71 -12.53 10.13
C ASP A 194 7.75 -12.16 8.64
N PHE A 195 7.21 -10.98 8.30
CA PHE A 195 7.22 -10.51 6.92
C PHE A 195 8.65 -10.25 6.44
N PRO A 196 8.99 -10.61 5.19
CA PRO A 196 10.30 -10.33 4.60
C PRO A 196 10.36 -8.86 4.18
N ILE A 197 10.53 -7.98 5.16
CA ILE A 197 10.63 -6.54 4.98
C ILE A 197 11.89 -6.24 4.18
N LEU A 198 11.73 -5.56 3.06
CA LEU A 198 12.84 -5.11 2.24
C LEU A 198 13.48 -3.87 2.87
N PRO A 199 14.81 -3.81 3.01
CA PRO A 199 15.49 -2.62 3.50
C PRO A 199 15.29 -1.48 2.50
N CYS A 200 14.87 -0.32 2.98
CA CYS A 200 14.80 0.90 2.18
C CYS A 200 15.94 1.81 2.62
N ASN A 201 17.01 1.90 1.81
CA ASN A 201 18.20 2.70 2.10
C ASN A 201 18.22 4.04 1.33
N LEU A 202 17.08 4.45 0.77
CA LEU A 202 16.88 5.72 0.05
C LEU A 202 16.74 6.91 0.99
#